data_AF-A0A9E2UZP4-F1
#
_entry.id   AF-A0A9E2UZP4-F1
#
_cell.length_a   1.000
_cell.length_b   1.000
_cell.length_c   1.000
_cell.angle_alpha   90.00
_cell.angle_beta   90.00
_cell.angle_gamma   90.00
#
_symmetry.space_group_name_H-M   'P 1'
#
loop_
_entity.id
_entity.type
_entity.pdbx_description
1 polymer ?
#
loop_
_entity_poly.entity_id
_entity_poly.type
_entity_poly.pdbx_seq_one_letter_code
_entity_poly.pdbx_strand_id
1 'polypeptide(L)'
;MITIDLVVPKECMGYVYQNLHDFLKNINKMMCEGGFFSESQSFLAEEDWGFKDVNECPEKLQEIFWAFVKPGHYFVEWVWNYDGRPLVHLPGKF
;
A
#
# COMPACT_ATOMS: atom_id res chain seq x y z
N MET A 1 -8.16 11.87 -21.78
CA MET A 1 -7.44 10.93 -20.91
C MET A 1 -8.00 11.13 -19.52
N ILE A 2 -8.47 10.07 -18.84
CA ILE A 2 -8.94 10.21 -17.45
C ILE A 2 -7.69 10.22 -16.58
N THR A 3 -7.52 11.27 -15.77
CA THR A 3 -6.46 11.36 -14.77
C THR A 3 -7.07 11.05 -13.40
N ILE A 4 -6.42 10.19 -12.62
CA ILE A 4 -6.93 9.73 -11.32
C ILE A 4 -6.33 10.56 -10.19
N ASP A 5 -7.17 11.12 -9.32
CA ASP A 5 -6.72 11.93 -8.18
C ASP A 5 -6.24 11.09 -6.99
N LEU A 6 -6.78 9.88 -6.83
CA LEU A 6 -6.46 8.96 -5.74
C LEU A 6 -6.46 7.51 -6.23
N VAL A 7 -5.37 6.80 -5.98
CA VAL A 7 -5.29 5.34 -6.14
C VAL A 7 -5.15 4.71 -4.77
N VAL A 8 -6.06 3.77 -4.45
CA VAL A 8 -6.04 3.00 -3.20
C VAL A 8 -5.94 1.51 -3.54
N PRO A 9 -4.73 0.96 -3.65
CA PRO A 9 -4.56 -0.48 -3.71
C PRO A 9 -4.87 -1.06 -2.33
N LYS A 10 -5.75 -2.06 -2.30
CA LYS A 10 -6.20 -2.69 -1.06
C LYS A 10 -5.89 -4.18 -1.10
N GLU A 11 -5.11 -4.66 -0.13
CA GLU A 11 -4.72 -6.06 0.02
C GLU A 11 -4.04 -6.65 -1.23
N CYS A 12 -3.43 -5.82 -2.08
CA CYS A 12 -2.83 -6.30 -3.33
C CYS A 12 -1.32 -6.53 -3.21
N MET A 13 -0.68 -5.99 -2.17
CA MET A 13 0.78 -5.91 -2.10
C MET A 13 1.47 -7.26 -2.05
N GLY A 14 0.92 -8.23 -1.31
CA GLY A 14 1.42 -9.60 -1.33
C GLY A 14 1.47 -10.20 -2.74
N TYR A 15 0.45 -9.92 -3.56
CA TYR A 15 0.35 -10.45 -4.93
C TYR A 15 1.30 -9.77 -5.92
N VAL A 16 1.64 -8.50 -5.70
CA VAL A 16 2.47 -7.72 -6.62
C VAL A 16 3.91 -7.53 -6.14
N TYR A 17 4.29 -8.05 -4.97
CA TYR A 17 5.60 -7.81 -4.35
C TYR A 17 6.78 -8.08 -5.29
N GLN A 18 6.75 -9.20 -6.02
CA GLN A 18 7.80 -9.55 -7.00
C GLN A 18 7.91 -8.56 -8.17
N ASN A 19 6.86 -7.79 -8.45
CA ASN A 19 6.77 -6.82 -9.54
C ASN A 19 6.48 -5.40 -9.03
N LEU A 20 6.82 -5.12 -7.76
CA LEU A 20 6.36 -3.91 -7.07
C LEU A 20 6.78 -2.62 -7.77
N HIS A 21 8.00 -2.58 -8.31
CA HIS A 21 8.49 -1.42 -9.03
C HIS A 21 7.63 -1.08 -10.26
N ASP A 22 7.30 -2.09 -11.07
CA ASP A 22 6.48 -1.90 -12.26
C ASP A 22 5.03 -1.57 -11.90
N PHE A 23 4.50 -2.17 -10.84
CA PHE A 23 3.19 -1.86 -10.29
C PHE A 23 3.08 -0.36 -9.91
N LEU A 24 4.01 0.14 -9.09
CA LEU A 24 4.02 1.54 -8.65
C LEU A 24 4.27 2.51 -9.82
N LYS A 25 5.11 2.13 -10.78
CA LYS A 25 5.33 2.92 -12.00
C LYS A 25 4.06 3.03 -12.84
N ASN A 26 3.26 1.99 -12.92
CA ASN A 26 1.99 2.02 -13.65
C ASN A 26 0.94 2.85 -12.92
N ILE A 27 0.88 2.77 -11.59
CA ILE A 27 0.05 3.67 -10.77
C ILE A 27 0.41 5.12 -11.04
N ASN A 28 1.70 5.48 -10.95
CA ASN A 28 2.14 6.85 -11.16
C ASN A 28 1.73 7.41 -12.53
N LYS A 29 1.80 6.59 -13.60
CA LYS A 29 1.37 7.00 -14.96
C LYS A 29 -0.13 7.30 -15.07
N MET A 30 -0.95 6.73 -14.20
CA MET A 30 -2.41 6.90 -14.23
C MET A 30 -2.89 8.12 -13.43
N MET A 31 -2.04 8.66 -12.56
CA MET A 31 -2.43 9.75 -11.67
C MET A 31 -2.25 11.12 -12.30
N CYS A 32 -3.06 12.07 -11.84
CA CYS A 32 -2.82 13.49 -12.14
C CYS A 32 -1.54 13.99 -11.44
N GLU A 33 -1.00 15.11 -11.92
CA GLU A 33 0.08 15.81 -11.23
C GLU A 33 -0.40 16.21 -9.82
N GLY A 34 0.33 15.78 -8.79
CA GLY A 34 -0.02 16.01 -7.38
C GLY A 34 -1.10 15.06 -6.81
N GLY A 35 -1.50 14.03 -7.55
CA GLY A 35 -2.39 12.97 -7.11
C GLY A 35 -1.83 12.15 -5.94
N PHE A 36 -2.72 11.43 -5.26
CA PHE A 36 -2.40 10.70 -4.04
C PHE A 36 -2.42 9.19 -4.26
N PHE A 37 -1.49 8.52 -3.60
CA PHE A 37 -1.43 7.08 -3.50
C PHE A 37 -1.64 6.68 -2.04
N SER A 38 -2.51 5.71 -1.74
CA SER A 38 -2.72 5.19 -0.39
C SER A 38 -2.74 3.67 -0.40
N GLU A 39 -1.62 3.04 -0.06
CA GLU A 39 -1.59 1.58 0.14
C GLU A 39 -2.43 1.20 1.34
N SER A 40 -3.21 0.12 1.25
CA SER A 40 -4.08 -0.36 2.32
C SER A 40 -3.84 -1.86 2.56
N GLN A 41 -3.03 -2.19 3.57
CA GLN A 41 -2.60 -3.58 3.84
C GLN A 41 -2.91 -4.04 5.27
N SER A 42 -3.40 -5.27 5.41
CA SER A 42 -3.58 -5.97 6.68
C SER A 42 -2.32 -6.75 7.07
N PHE A 43 -2.05 -6.85 8.37
CA PHE A 43 -0.94 -7.61 8.93
C PHE A 43 -1.48 -8.88 9.58
N LEU A 44 -1.06 -10.05 9.05
CA LEU A 44 -1.50 -11.36 9.54
C LEU A 44 -0.48 -11.89 10.54
N ALA A 45 -0.93 -12.28 11.73
CA ALA A 45 -0.05 -12.87 12.74
C ALA A 45 0.45 -14.26 12.36
N GLU A 46 -0.34 -15.04 11.60
CA GLU A 46 -0.05 -16.44 11.30
C GLU A 46 -0.74 -16.83 10.00
N GLU A 47 -0.07 -16.81 8.84
CA GLU A 47 -0.46 -17.69 7.73
C GLU A 47 0.63 -17.83 6.64
N ASP A 48 0.82 -19.06 6.17
CA ASP A 48 1.90 -19.60 5.32
C ASP A 48 1.82 -19.20 3.83
N TRP A 49 1.07 -18.15 3.51
CA TRP A 49 1.05 -17.63 2.15
C TRP A 49 2.28 -16.76 2.00
N GLY A 50 3.11 -16.99 0.98
CA GLY A 50 4.46 -16.43 0.75
C GLY A 50 4.59 -14.90 0.68
N PHE A 51 4.05 -14.20 1.68
CA PHE A 51 3.84 -12.77 1.85
C PHE A 51 4.48 -12.27 3.16
N LYS A 52 5.33 -13.10 3.81
CA LYS A 52 5.91 -12.83 5.15
C LYS A 52 6.54 -11.44 5.24
N ASP A 53 7.26 -11.02 4.20
CA ASP A 53 8.00 -9.74 4.23
C ASP A 53 7.09 -8.51 4.17
N VAL A 54 5.87 -8.62 3.62
CA VAL A 54 4.94 -7.49 3.46
C VAL A 54 3.95 -7.40 4.61
N ASN A 55 3.63 -8.55 5.22
CA ASN A 55 2.62 -8.69 6.26
C ASN A 55 3.19 -8.73 7.68
N GLU A 56 4.51 -8.53 7.84
CA GLU A 56 5.18 -8.57 9.15
C GLU A 56 4.73 -7.43 10.08
N CYS A 57 4.89 -6.18 9.64
CA CYS A 57 4.51 -4.99 10.40
C CYS A 57 4.34 -3.73 9.55
N PRO A 58 3.58 -2.73 10.02
CA PRO A 58 3.40 -1.42 9.36
C PRO A 58 4.71 -0.75 8.94
N GLU A 59 5.73 -0.85 9.78
CA GLU A 59 7.05 -0.26 9.56
C GLU A 59 7.75 -0.88 8.34
N LYS A 60 7.54 -2.18 8.10
CA LYS A 60 8.13 -2.86 6.96
C LYS A 60 7.51 -2.41 5.64
N LEU A 61 6.19 -2.23 5.65
CA LEU A 61 5.46 -1.65 4.54
C LEU A 61 6.00 -0.23 4.24
N GLN A 62 6.17 0.59 5.28
CA GLN A 62 6.76 1.92 5.15
C GLN A 62 8.16 1.89 4.50
N GLU A 63 9.06 1.01 4.92
CA GLU A 63 10.40 0.87 4.32
C GLU A 63 10.33 0.57 2.82
N ILE A 64 9.47 -0.37 2.43
CA ILE A 64 9.27 -0.78 1.04
C ILE A 64 8.79 0.42 0.21
N PHE A 65 7.84 1.20 0.74
CA PHE A 65 7.26 2.34 0.03
C PHE A 65 8.16 3.57 -0.02
N TRP A 66 9.01 3.78 0.99
CA TRP A 66 9.89 4.96 1.05
C TRP A 66 10.85 5.06 -0.14
N ALA A 67 11.17 3.92 -0.76
CA ALA A 67 11.99 3.86 -1.96
C ALA A 67 11.30 4.43 -3.22
N PHE A 68 9.97 4.60 -3.19
CA PHE A 68 9.17 4.93 -4.38
C PHE A 68 8.25 6.14 -4.18
N VAL A 69 7.72 6.32 -2.97
CA VAL A 69 6.77 7.37 -2.62
C VAL A 69 7.23 7.96 -1.29
N LYS A 70 7.22 9.28 -1.17
CA LYS A 70 7.43 9.91 0.14
C LYS A 70 6.07 10.03 0.84
N PRO A 71 5.75 9.17 1.83
CA PRO A 71 4.49 9.27 2.55
C PRO A 71 4.41 10.60 3.29
N GLY A 72 3.29 11.30 3.14
CA GLY A 72 3.03 12.58 3.81
C GLY A 72 2.42 12.37 5.20
N HIS A 73 1.64 11.30 5.37
CA HIS A 73 0.94 10.96 6.60
C HIS A 73 0.80 9.44 6.76
N TYR A 74 0.50 8.99 7.97
CA TYR A 74 0.17 7.60 8.31
C TYR A 74 -1.21 7.61 8.95
N PHE A 75 -2.12 6.75 8.50
CA PHE A 75 -3.35 6.50 9.24
C PHE A 75 -3.66 5.01 9.31
N VAL A 76 -4.29 4.61 10.40
CA VAL A 76 -4.67 3.22 10.66
C VAL A 76 -6.19 3.17 10.72
N GLU A 77 -6.79 2.37 9.85
CA GLU A 77 -8.21 2.04 9.89
C GLU A 77 -8.37 0.68 10.58
N TRP A 78 -9.32 0.59 11.52
CA TRP A 78 -9.65 -0.69 12.16
C TRP A 78 -10.87 -1.29 11.44
N VAL A 79 -10.68 -2.38 10.71
CA VAL A 79 -11.74 -2.95 9.87
C VAL A 79 -12.38 -4.14 10.56
N TRP A 80 -13.66 -4.00 10.95
CA TRP A 80 -14.41 -5.05 11.64
C TRP A 80 -14.56 -6.34 10.81
N ASN A 81 -14.62 -6.20 9.47
CA ASN A 81 -14.71 -7.32 8.52
C ASN A 81 -13.43 -8.18 8.44
N TYR A 82 -12.34 -7.73 9.05
CA TYR A 82 -11.10 -8.48 9.17
C TYR A 82 -10.78 -8.69 10.66
N ASP A 83 -11.75 -9.15 11.45
CA ASP A 83 -11.59 -9.42 12.88
C ASP A 83 -11.08 -8.22 13.71
N GLY A 84 -11.37 -6.99 13.28
CA GLY A 84 -10.84 -5.79 13.93
C GLY A 84 -9.34 -5.62 13.72
N ARG A 85 -8.81 -5.95 12.55
CA ARG A 85 -7.39 -5.77 12.22
C ARG A 85 -7.06 -4.32 11.80
N PRO A 86 -5.84 -3.86 12.09
CA PRO A 86 -5.35 -2.59 11.60
C PRO A 86 -5.03 -2.71 10.10
N LEU A 87 -5.62 -1.82 9.33
CA LEU A 87 -5.36 -1.58 7.92
C LEU A 87 -4.55 -0.28 7.86
N VAL A 88 -3.29 -0.39 7.47
CA VAL A 88 -2.39 0.77 7.43
C VAL A 88 -2.52 1.44 6.08
N HIS A 89 -2.71 2.75 6.13
CA HIS A 89 -2.80 3.61 4.98
C HIS A 89 -1.61 4.56 4.89
N LEU A 90 -0.97 4.56 3.72
CA LEU A 90 0.23 5.36 3.43
C LEU A 90 -0.04 6.39 2.33
N PRO A 91 -0.79 7.47 2.61
CA PRO A 91 -0.99 8.54 1.65
C PRO A 91 0.34 9.22 1.31
N GLY A 92 0.70 9.16 0.03
CA GLY A 92 1.90 9.79 -0.49
C GLY A 92 1.68 10.40 -1.87
N LYS A 93 2.60 11.28 -2.25
CA LYS A 93 2.72 11.82 -3.60
C LYS A 93 3.98 11.24 -4.23
N PHE A 94 3.91 10.88 -5.50
CA PHE A 94 5.11 10.55 -6.29
C PHE A 94 5.93 11.81 -6.58
#